data_AF-A0A416P2B1-F1
#
_entry.id   AF-A0A416P2B1-F1
#
_cell.length_a   1.000
_cell.length_b   1.000
_cell.length_c   1.000
_cell.angle_alpha   90.00
_cell.angle_beta   90.00
_cell.angle_gamma   90.00
#
_symmetry.space_group_name_H-M   'P 1'
#
loop_
_entity.id
_entity.type
_entity.pdbx_description
1 polymer ?
#
loop_
_entity_poly.entity_id
_entity_poly.type
_entity_poly.pdbx_seq_one_letter_code
_entity_poly.pdbx_strand_id
1 'polypeptide(L)' 'MIEENRQISTSEIATKLGVGVRTMKRRIKQMTNMVYVGNGYSGHWEIK' A
#
# COMPACT_ATOMS: atom_id res chain seq x y z
N MET A 1 4.13 2.92 -12.25
CA MET A 1 4.84 2.94 -10.95
C MET A 1 4.20 2.06 -9.86
N ILE A 2 2.89 2.08 -9.59
CA ILE A 2 2.25 1.03 -8.75
C ILE A 2 1.84 -0.19 -9.61
N GLU A 3 1.63 0.01 -10.92
CA GLU A 3 1.36 -1.08 -11.88
C GLU A 3 2.58 -2.01 -12.13
N GLU A 4 3.80 -1.57 -11.85
CA GLU A 4 5.03 -2.36 -12.11
C GLU A 4 5.43 -3.27 -10.94
N ASN A 5 4.90 -3.04 -9.74
CA ASN A 5 5.24 -3.83 -8.56
C ASN A 5 3.98 -4.20 -7.80
N ARG A 6 3.45 -5.39 -8.09
CA ARG A 6 2.18 -5.90 -7.53
C ARG A 6 2.19 -6.07 -6.01
N GLN A 7 3.37 -6.12 -5.39
CA GLN A 7 3.55 -6.34 -3.94
C GLN A 7 4.37 -5.19 -3.34
N ILE A 8 3.76 -4.02 -3.19
CA ILE A 8 4.44 -2.89 -2.57
C ILE A 8 3.96 -2.75 -1.11
N SER A 9 4.90 -2.65 -0.18
CA SER A 9 4.54 -2.49 1.24
C SER A 9 4.09 -1.06 1.51
N THR A 10 3.21 -0.88 2.52
CA THR A 10 2.73 0.47 2.90
C THR A 10 3.88 1.39 3.32
N SER A 11 4.92 0.80 3.93
CA SER A 11 6.15 1.47 4.35
C SER A 11 6.98 1.98 3.18
N GLU A 12 7.15 1.17 2.13
CA GLU A 12 7.92 1.60 0.96
C GLU A 12 7.22 2.75 0.22
N ILE A 13 5.89 2.69 0.07
CA ILE A 13 5.13 3.78 -0.52
C ILE A 13 5.26 5.05 0.33
N ALA A 14 5.13 4.91 1.66
CA ALA A 14 5.24 6.01 2.60
C ALA A 14 6.61 6.71 2.49
N THR A 15 7.69 5.93 2.51
CA THR A 15 9.06 6.44 2.35
C THR A 15 9.26 7.11 1.01
N LYS A 16 8.79 6.50 -0.08
CA LYS A 16 9.01 7.01 -1.45
C LYS A 16 8.21 8.28 -1.76
N LEU A 17 7.05 8.45 -1.14
CA LEU A 17 6.22 9.65 -1.24
C LEU A 17 6.56 10.70 -0.16
N GLY A 18 7.44 10.39 0.79
CA GLY A 18 7.73 11.27 1.94
C GLY A 18 6.53 11.53 2.85
N VAL A 19 5.54 10.63 2.85
CA VAL A 19 4.32 10.75 3.65
C VAL A 19 4.31 9.74 4.79
N GLY A 20 3.71 10.09 5.92
CA GLY A 20 3.55 9.14 7.02
C GLY A 20 2.73 7.92 6.61
N VAL A 21 3.10 6.74 7.11
CA VAL A 21 2.40 5.45 6.87
C VAL A 21 0.89 5.57 7.15
N ARG A 22 0.50 6.30 8.20
CA ARG A 22 -0.92 6.53 8.54
C ARG A 22 -1.65 7.32 7.45
N THR A 23 -1.01 8.32 6.87
CA THR A 23 -1.54 9.10 5.75
C THR A 23 -1.70 8.23 4.51
N MET A 24 -0.72 7.36 4.25
CA MET A 24 -0.82 6.42 3.14
C MET A 24 -1.96 5.42 3.35
N LYS A 25 -2.08 4.80 4.53
CA LYS A 25 -3.22 3.91 4.86
C LYS A 25 -4.57 4.58 4.64
N ARG A 26 -4.71 5.87 5.00
CA ARG A 26 -5.93 6.64 4.77
C ARG A 26 -6.23 6.82 3.27
N ARG A 27 -5.21 7.16 2.47
CA ARG A 27 -5.34 7.31 1.02
C ARG A 27 -5.66 5.99 0.33
N ILE A 28 -4.98 4.90 0.71
CA ILE A 28 -5.26 3.55 0.21
C ILE A 28 -6.70 3.14 0.53
N LYS A 29 -7.20 3.44 1.73
CA LYS A 29 -8.61 3.16 2.08
C LYS A 29 -9.61 3.93 1.20
N GLN A 30 -9.21 5.06 0.62
CA GLN A 30 -10.03 5.81 -0.34
C GLN A 30 -9.89 5.27 -1.77
N MET A 31 -8.84 4.53 -2.06
CA MET A 31 -8.59 3.89 -3.36
C MET A 31 -9.35 2.56 -3.42
N THR A 32 -10.42 2.50 -4.22
CA THR A 32 -11.30 1.31 -4.33
C THR A 32 -10.65 0.13 -5.06
N ASN A 33 -9.51 0.37 -5.71
CA ASN A 33 -8.76 -0.59 -6.51
C ASN A 33 -7.61 -1.28 -5.74
N MET A 34 -7.43 -1.00 -4.45
CA MET A 34 -6.38 -1.64 -3.64
C MET A 34 -6.96 -2.65 -2.65
N VAL A 35 -6.42 -3.86 -2.66
CA VAL A 35 -6.80 -4.96 -1.78
C VAL A 35 -5.61 -5.30 -0.88
N TYR A 36 -5.86 -5.43 0.43
CA TYR A 36 -4.85 -5.94 1.35
C TYR A 36 -4.80 -7.46 1.25
N VAL A 37 -3.63 -8.01 0.95
CA VAL A 37 -3.40 -9.45 0.80
C VAL A 37 -2.33 -9.87 1.81
N GLY A 38 -2.70 -10.78 2.70
CA GLY A 38 -1.79 -11.40 3.66
C GLY A 38 -2.36 -11.54 5.06
N ASN A 39 -1.60 -12.20 5.93
CA ASN A 39 -2.02 -12.55 7.29
C ASN A 39 -1.02 -12.00 8.33
N GLY A 40 -1.53 -11.41 9.41
CA GLY A 40 -0.69 -10.85 10.47
C GLY A 40 0.28 -9.76 10.00
N TYR A 41 1.55 -9.90 10.38
CA TYR A 41 2.64 -8.93 10.09
C TYR A 41 3.21 -9.04 8.67
N SER A 42 2.76 -9.99 7.86
CA SER A 42 3.32 -10.32 6.54
C SER A 42 2.38 -9.97 5.38
N GLY A 43 1.52 -8.97 5.55
CA GLY A 43 0.63 -8.54 4.47
C GLY A 43 1.15 -7.37 3.66
N HIS A 44 0.76 -7.35 2.39
CA HIS A 44 1.07 -6.32 1.41
C HIS A 44 -0.22 -5.82 0.75
N TRP A 45 -0.12 -4.76 -0.04
CA TRP A 45 -1.25 -4.27 -0.82
C TRP A 45 -1.06 -4.61 -2.30
N GLU A 46 -2.13 -5.07 -2.92
CA GLU A 46 -2.20 -5.37 -4.35
C GLU A 46 -3.20 -4.42 -5.03
N ILE A 47 -2.91 -4.02 -6.27
CA ILE A 47 -3.92 -3.38 -7.14
C ILE A 47 -4.69 -4.47 -7.86
N LYS A 48 -6.02 -4.41 -7.79
CA LYS A 48 -6.94 -5.28 -8.53
C LYS A 48 -7.74 -4.48 -9.55
#